data_AF-A0A819JTE6-F1
#
_entry.id   AF-A0A819JTE6-F1
#
_cell.length_a   1.000
_cell.length_b   1.000
_cell.length_c   1.000
_cell.angle_alpha   90.00
_cell.angle_beta   90.00
_cell.angle_gamma   90.00
#
_symmetry.space_group_name_H-M   'P 1'
#
loop_
_entity.id
_entity.type
_entity.pdbx_description
1 polymer ?
#
loop_
_entity_poly.entity_id
_entity_poly.type
_entity_poly.pdbx_seq_one_letter_code
_entity_poly.pdbx_strand_id
1 'polypeptide(L)'
;FHDDSFDQDTYGLSWMFYNTSVAVGATNQWRSRPIGGEVRPELMPCAFASDPVTACQSITDLTPLDWATCVQLTHSTYQWLSYAFYTPGYSSSDYSRAVNGSIMQGYSFYVSEITAIEMTCSGYSHVMRIGVTMSNAGVAPFYYPLILNVKAVDTTRRSPAVYKSISVPISNQLDQVSFVYSFDIAVQTYGMIQFSIWLSSPNLVGSQAIVFAISGASTSGIIQLPAVSIGSCATQSFSTGCTSYIISAQANGTQSTSYTVAPSSSNFTDPCLSSVSFNTTTPITNVHLLLSPTNVKRVVEWNTLKVKWGPDPLVTNDDAFVRQPRTVQQALQEQYKKLPNGLGDQCIGKTTIGYRYWKNNDTATILLFDRQGTIAGIQMAFPRLLARNKFYSYDTQKLFNRETINNVDMYTITAYFIEPAKICTVGRTLSRLEHEGTGTGLFFQNGTNPLQDSIEVPFWENDIGRTKWTRGACFKTMGNHYWYDNHLNKNCSEFLPGFALYNKGQLSAFGWIIVDKFDFSPRIEFPPKTAILSFLNPVPKCMSQQYDDAGGFSTMHTYFNTDPANLEC
;
A
#
# COMPACT_ATOMS: atom_id res chain seq x y z
N PHE A 1 4.94 25.95 17.78
CA PHE A 1 4.25 27.10 18.39
C PHE A 1 2.76 26.87 18.26
N HIS A 2 1.95 27.43 19.15
CA HIS A 2 0.51 27.21 19.19
C HIS A 2 -0.23 28.56 19.20
N ASP A 3 -1.08 28.78 18.21
CA ASP A 3 -2.07 29.86 18.18
C ASP A 3 -3.39 29.33 18.76
N ASP A 4 -3.66 29.67 20.01
CA ASP A 4 -4.77 29.13 20.83
C ASP A 4 -6.15 29.65 20.40
N SER A 5 -6.19 30.60 19.47
CA SER A 5 -7.41 31.18 18.92
C SER A 5 -7.16 31.63 17.48
N PHE A 6 -6.69 30.69 16.66
CA PHE A 6 -6.44 30.89 15.25
C PHE A 6 -7.70 31.36 14.54
N ASP A 7 -7.53 32.30 13.60
CA ASP A 7 -8.62 32.95 12.88
C ASP A 7 -9.50 33.89 13.72
N GLN A 8 -9.07 34.25 14.95
CA GLN A 8 -9.75 35.21 15.82
C GLN A 8 -8.73 36.17 16.46
N ASP A 9 -7.72 35.63 17.13
CA ASP A 9 -6.71 36.38 17.87
C ASP A 9 -5.29 36.14 17.31
N THR A 10 -5.22 35.85 16.01
CA THR A 10 -3.96 35.61 15.29
C THR A 10 -3.16 36.88 15.06
N TYR A 11 -3.77 37.96 14.56
CA TYR A 11 -3.07 39.20 14.20
C TYR A 11 -3.90 40.47 14.44
N GLY A 12 -3.22 41.58 14.72
CA GLY A 12 -3.83 42.91 14.84
C GLY A 12 -3.41 43.63 16.12
N LEU A 13 -4.00 43.25 17.25
CA LEU A 13 -3.68 43.81 18.57
C LEU A 13 -2.34 43.28 19.10
N SER A 14 -1.69 44.03 19.98
CA SER A 14 -0.33 43.72 20.47
C SER A 14 -0.19 42.39 21.21
N TRP A 15 -1.27 41.87 21.80
CA TRP A 15 -1.32 40.63 22.56
C TRP A 15 -1.66 39.39 21.70
N MET A 16 -2.11 39.60 20.46
CA MET A 16 -2.45 38.52 19.52
C MET A 16 -1.21 37.73 19.10
N PHE A 17 -1.39 36.48 18.66
CA PHE A 17 -0.31 35.48 18.53
C PHE A 17 0.87 35.95 17.64
N TYR A 18 0.58 36.48 16.44
CA TYR A 18 1.60 36.98 15.52
C TYR A 18 2.29 38.23 16.05
N ASN A 19 1.54 39.21 16.58
CA ASN A 19 2.09 40.45 17.12
C ASN A 19 2.99 40.19 18.34
N THR A 20 2.61 39.25 19.21
CA THR A 20 3.46 38.77 20.30
C THR A 20 4.73 38.10 19.77
N SER A 21 4.60 37.28 18.72
CA SER A 21 5.74 36.63 18.05
C SER A 21 6.71 37.63 17.41
N VAL A 22 6.21 38.75 16.88
CA VAL A 22 7.02 39.90 16.41
C VAL A 22 7.76 40.54 17.59
N ALA A 23 7.06 40.85 18.68
CA ALA A 23 7.63 41.53 19.85
C ALA A 23 8.79 40.75 20.51
N VAL A 24 8.75 39.41 20.47
CA VAL A 24 9.81 38.53 21.02
C VAL A 24 10.81 38.01 19.98
N GLY A 25 10.71 38.46 18.72
CA GLY A 25 11.63 38.04 17.64
C GLY A 25 11.47 36.58 17.18
N ALA A 26 10.31 35.95 17.42
CA ALA A 26 10.02 34.55 17.10
C ALA A 26 9.48 34.32 15.66
N THR A 27 9.37 35.35 14.83
CA THR A 27 8.74 35.28 13.49
C THR A 27 9.39 34.33 12.49
N ASN A 28 10.62 33.86 12.73
CA ASN A 28 11.31 32.88 11.87
C ASN A 28 11.27 31.43 12.42
N GLN A 29 10.57 31.15 13.51
CA GLN A 29 10.60 29.83 14.16
C GLN A 29 9.99 28.72 13.28
N TRP A 30 9.05 29.06 12.40
CA TRP A 30 8.49 28.19 11.36
C TRP A 30 9.52 27.64 10.37
N ARG A 31 10.76 28.17 10.30
CA ARG A 31 11.82 27.56 9.49
C ARG A 31 12.35 26.25 10.08
N SER A 32 12.11 26.01 11.37
CA SER A 32 12.70 24.88 12.11
C SER A 32 11.73 24.11 13.00
N ARG A 33 10.53 24.63 13.27
CA ARG A 33 9.54 24.05 14.17
C ARG A 33 8.12 24.30 13.63
N PRO A 34 7.22 23.31 13.64
CA PRO A 34 5.84 23.53 13.21
C PRO A 34 5.14 24.60 14.05
N ILE A 35 4.34 25.40 13.36
CA ILE A 35 3.34 26.29 13.94
C ILE A 35 1.97 25.72 13.59
N GLY A 36 1.09 25.66 14.57
CA GLY A 36 -0.31 25.28 14.41
C GLY A 36 -1.14 25.90 15.53
N GLY A 37 -2.35 25.42 15.76
CA GLY A 37 -3.28 26.08 16.68
C GLY A 37 -4.61 25.36 16.82
N GLU A 38 -5.57 26.07 17.41
CA GLU A 38 -6.98 25.73 17.43
C GLU A 38 -7.81 26.87 16.82
N VAL A 39 -8.75 26.52 15.94
CA VAL A 39 -9.80 27.45 15.50
C VAL A 39 -10.86 27.49 16.59
N ARG A 40 -11.25 28.68 17.06
CA ARG A 40 -12.27 28.82 18.12
C ARG A 40 -13.50 27.94 17.85
N PRO A 41 -13.94 27.08 18.80
CA PRO A 41 -15.12 26.21 18.65
C PRO A 41 -16.38 26.95 18.18
N GLU A 42 -16.53 28.22 18.58
CA GLU A 42 -17.64 29.09 18.21
C GLU A 42 -17.60 29.56 16.74
N LEU A 43 -16.40 29.67 16.16
CA LEU A 43 -16.17 30.09 14.77
C LEU A 43 -16.08 28.91 13.80
N MET A 44 -15.73 27.71 14.27
CA MET A 44 -15.60 26.52 13.41
C MET A 44 -16.80 26.31 12.45
N PRO A 45 -18.09 26.50 12.83
CA PRO A 45 -19.21 26.28 11.91
C PRO A 45 -19.28 27.25 10.71
N CYS A 46 -18.66 28.43 10.82
CA CYS A 46 -18.87 29.57 9.91
C CYS A 46 -17.57 30.13 9.28
N ALA A 47 -16.38 29.74 9.78
CA ALA A 47 -15.07 30.21 9.31
C ALA A 47 -14.84 30.06 7.79
N PHE A 48 -15.50 29.08 7.14
CA PHE A 48 -15.41 28.86 5.70
C PHE A 48 -16.68 29.23 4.92
N ALA A 49 -17.54 30.08 5.48
CA ALA A 49 -18.62 30.72 4.72
C ALA A 49 -18.06 31.59 3.56
N SER A 50 -18.91 32.00 2.62
CA SER A 50 -18.50 32.97 1.58
C SER A 50 -18.25 34.37 2.15
N ASP A 51 -18.83 34.67 3.30
CA ASP A 51 -18.56 35.84 4.15
C ASP A 51 -18.55 35.34 5.61
N PRO A 52 -17.37 34.97 6.15
CA PRO A 52 -17.24 34.45 7.51
C PRO A 52 -17.68 35.46 8.57
N VAL A 53 -17.45 36.76 8.35
CA VAL A 53 -17.81 37.82 9.31
C VAL A 53 -19.33 37.87 9.48
N THR A 54 -20.08 38.01 8.37
CA THR A 54 -21.55 38.04 8.42
C THR A 54 -22.13 36.71 8.89
N ALA A 55 -21.53 35.57 8.50
CA ALA A 55 -22.02 34.26 8.91
C ALA A 55 -21.84 34.01 10.41
N CYS A 56 -20.66 34.31 10.96
CA CYS A 56 -20.37 34.05 12.38
C CYS A 56 -21.15 34.97 13.32
N GLN A 57 -21.49 36.20 12.92
CA GLN A 57 -22.38 37.10 13.68
C GLN A 57 -23.77 36.51 13.97
N SER A 58 -24.21 35.50 13.21
CA SER A 58 -25.47 34.79 13.48
C SER A 58 -25.36 33.67 14.53
N ILE A 59 -24.13 33.38 14.99
CA ILE A 59 -23.78 32.26 15.88
C ILE A 59 -23.09 32.75 17.16
N THR A 60 -22.27 33.81 17.07
CA THR A 60 -21.42 34.30 18.16
C THR A 60 -21.10 35.79 17.99
N ASP A 61 -20.78 36.48 19.07
CA ASP A 61 -20.29 37.87 19.06
C ASP A 61 -18.82 37.99 18.60
N LEU A 62 -18.14 36.85 18.40
CA LEU A 62 -16.77 36.79 17.86
C LEU A 62 -16.75 37.13 16.36
N THR A 63 -15.67 37.78 15.91
CA THR A 63 -15.50 38.21 14.52
C THR A 63 -14.24 37.56 13.95
N PRO A 64 -14.37 36.60 13.01
CA PRO A 64 -13.22 35.93 12.43
C PRO A 64 -12.33 36.91 11.66
N LEU A 65 -11.03 36.62 11.66
CA LEU A 65 -10.03 37.27 10.83
C LEU A 65 -10.04 36.68 9.40
N ASP A 66 -9.11 37.10 8.54
CA ASP A 66 -8.93 36.47 7.24
C ASP A 66 -7.99 35.25 7.36
N TRP A 67 -8.56 34.06 7.19
CA TRP A 67 -7.85 32.77 7.24
C TRP A 67 -6.56 32.77 6.41
N ALA A 68 -6.61 33.31 5.19
CA ALA A 68 -5.46 33.35 4.29
C ALA A 68 -4.30 34.17 4.88
N THR A 69 -4.61 35.35 5.42
CA THR A 69 -3.68 36.22 6.15
C THR A 69 -3.17 35.55 7.43
N CYS A 70 -4.03 34.90 8.20
CA CYS A 70 -3.63 34.11 9.37
C CYS A 70 -2.59 33.03 9.01
N VAL A 71 -2.83 32.25 7.95
CA VAL A 71 -1.88 31.22 7.47
C VAL A 71 -0.56 31.84 6.98
N GLN A 72 -0.61 32.91 6.19
CA GLN A 72 0.59 33.55 5.62
C GLN A 72 1.48 34.21 6.68
N LEU A 73 0.91 34.90 7.67
CA LEU A 73 1.68 35.55 8.74
C LEU A 73 2.31 34.55 9.71
N THR A 74 1.58 33.48 10.03
CA THR A 74 2.03 32.48 11.03
C THR A 74 2.80 31.31 10.43
N HIS A 75 2.76 31.14 9.10
CA HIS A 75 3.28 29.96 8.42
C HIS A 75 2.72 28.65 9.01
N SER A 76 1.42 28.64 9.34
CA SER A 76 0.78 27.52 10.03
C SER A 76 0.72 26.26 9.17
N THR A 77 0.77 25.12 9.85
CA THR A 77 1.00 23.79 9.26
C THR A 77 0.00 22.73 9.72
N TYR A 78 -0.81 23.05 10.73
CA TYR A 78 -2.00 22.31 11.14
C TYR A 78 -2.91 23.23 11.97
N GLN A 79 -4.21 22.97 11.96
CA GLN A 79 -5.16 23.59 12.89
C GLN A 79 -6.10 22.52 13.45
N TRP A 80 -6.48 22.64 14.72
CA TRP A 80 -7.60 21.88 15.27
C TRP A 80 -8.91 22.51 14.81
N LEU A 81 -9.68 21.71 14.05
CA LEU A 81 -10.94 22.12 13.42
C LEU A 81 -11.89 20.91 13.42
N SER A 82 -12.52 20.62 14.55
CA SER A 82 -13.32 19.40 14.73
C SER A 82 -14.61 19.40 13.90
N TYR A 83 -15.20 20.57 13.64
CA TYR A 83 -16.43 20.72 12.84
C TYR A 83 -16.30 20.16 11.42
N ALA A 84 -15.10 20.18 10.84
CA ALA A 84 -14.80 19.58 9.53
C ALA A 84 -15.12 18.07 9.45
N PHE A 85 -15.24 17.40 10.61
CA PHE A 85 -15.45 15.96 10.75
C PHE A 85 -16.79 15.61 11.40
N TYR A 86 -17.66 16.61 11.63
CA TYR A 86 -19.01 16.39 12.12
C TYR A 86 -19.94 15.88 11.01
N THR A 87 -21.08 15.30 11.41
CA THR A 87 -22.18 14.96 10.50
C THR A 87 -23.35 15.89 10.84
N PRO A 88 -23.79 16.80 9.95
CA PRO A 88 -23.42 16.92 8.53
C PRO A 88 -22.11 17.68 8.22
N GLY A 89 -21.53 18.42 9.16
CA GLY A 89 -20.26 19.16 8.94
C GLY A 89 -20.37 20.23 7.86
N TYR A 90 -19.24 20.59 7.23
CA TYR A 90 -19.26 21.48 6.06
C TYR A 90 -19.87 20.78 4.84
N SER A 91 -20.60 21.54 4.02
CA SER A 91 -21.18 21.05 2.78
C SER A 91 -20.93 22.01 1.61
N SER A 92 -21.12 21.53 0.39
CA SER A 92 -21.10 22.33 -0.84
C SER A 92 -19.88 23.28 -0.97
N SER A 93 -20.11 24.59 -1.09
CA SER A 93 -19.06 25.59 -1.27
C SER A 93 -18.25 25.87 -0.01
N ASP A 94 -18.82 25.67 1.18
CA ASP A 94 -18.10 25.80 2.46
C ASP A 94 -17.09 24.67 2.59
N TYR A 95 -17.48 23.44 2.21
CA TYR A 95 -16.57 22.30 2.15
C TYR A 95 -15.39 22.57 1.19
N SER A 96 -15.66 23.13 0.01
CA SER A 96 -14.61 23.52 -0.94
C SER A 96 -13.68 24.60 -0.38
N ARG A 97 -14.19 25.58 0.36
CA ARG A 97 -13.37 26.60 1.04
C ARG A 97 -12.56 26.02 2.20
N ALA A 98 -13.13 25.12 3.00
CA ALA A 98 -12.42 24.42 4.08
C ALA A 98 -11.27 23.54 3.56
N VAL A 99 -11.51 22.82 2.47
CA VAL A 99 -10.46 22.06 1.75
C VAL A 99 -9.36 23.00 1.28
N ASN A 100 -9.69 24.11 0.61
CA ASN A 100 -8.71 25.12 0.18
C ASN A 100 -7.92 25.75 1.36
N GLY A 101 -8.58 26.06 2.47
CA GLY A 101 -7.93 26.63 3.67
C GLY A 101 -7.01 25.66 4.40
N SER A 102 -7.30 24.35 4.35
CA SER A 102 -6.38 23.30 4.80
C SER A 102 -5.17 23.17 3.85
N ILE A 103 -5.45 23.21 2.54
CA ILE A 103 -4.48 23.15 1.43
C ILE A 103 -3.41 24.25 1.47
N MET A 104 -3.76 25.45 1.96
CA MET A 104 -2.84 26.59 2.08
C MET A 104 -1.74 26.40 3.13
N GLN A 105 -1.91 25.48 4.07
CA GLN A 105 -0.99 25.28 5.19
C GLN A 105 0.15 24.33 4.84
N GLY A 106 1.28 24.50 5.54
CA GLY A 106 2.42 23.59 5.38
C GLY A 106 3.15 23.77 4.05
N TYR A 107 3.38 22.67 3.36
CA TYR A 107 4.34 22.55 2.24
C TYR A 107 3.62 22.16 0.94
N SER A 108 4.17 22.56 -0.20
CA SER A 108 3.66 22.16 -1.52
C SER A 108 4.83 21.96 -2.48
N PHE A 109 5.12 20.71 -2.83
CA PHE A 109 6.31 20.35 -3.62
C PHE A 109 6.00 20.21 -5.11
N TYR A 110 6.79 20.89 -5.94
CA TYR A 110 6.69 20.85 -7.39
C TYR A 110 7.96 20.25 -7.98
N VAL A 111 7.83 19.64 -9.16
CA VAL A 111 8.94 19.23 -10.01
C VAL A 111 8.83 20.02 -11.31
N SER A 112 9.78 20.92 -11.56
CA SER A 112 9.77 21.82 -12.72
C SER A 112 10.53 21.25 -13.92
N GLU A 113 11.56 20.44 -13.66
CA GLU A 113 12.37 19.80 -14.69
C GLU A 113 12.86 18.44 -14.19
N ILE A 114 12.95 17.48 -15.11
CA ILE A 114 13.70 16.24 -14.90
C ILE A 114 14.61 16.04 -16.10
N THR A 115 15.86 15.71 -15.84
CA THR A 115 16.84 15.36 -16.87
C THR A 115 17.27 13.91 -16.75
N ALA A 116 17.50 13.25 -17.89
CA ALA A 116 18.20 11.98 -17.97
C ALA A 116 19.33 12.11 -18.99
N ILE A 117 20.57 11.88 -18.53
CA ILE A 117 21.79 12.08 -19.31
C ILE A 117 22.61 10.79 -19.24
N GLU A 118 23.02 10.24 -20.38
CA GLU A 118 23.95 9.11 -20.39
C GLU A 118 25.36 9.58 -20.09
N MET A 119 25.97 9.10 -19.00
CA MET A 119 27.31 9.46 -18.55
C MET A 119 28.38 8.51 -19.09
N THR A 120 28.12 7.19 -19.03
CA THR A 120 29.03 6.17 -19.57
C THR A 120 28.25 4.99 -20.15
N CYS A 121 28.84 4.35 -21.15
CA CYS A 121 28.28 3.21 -21.89
C CYS A 121 29.39 2.16 -22.07
N SER A 122 29.17 0.92 -21.61
CA SER A 122 30.09 -0.21 -21.84
C SER A 122 29.30 -1.50 -22.11
N GLY A 123 29.25 -1.91 -23.38
CA GLY A 123 28.49 -3.07 -23.86
C GLY A 123 26.98 -2.93 -23.66
N TYR A 124 26.47 -3.51 -22.56
CA TYR A 124 25.08 -3.39 -22.12
C TYR A 124 24.92 -2.65 -20.79
N SER A 125 26.01 -2.11 -20.25
CA SER A 125 26.03 -1.38 -18.98
C SER A 125 26.09 0.12 -19.25
N HIS A 126 25.00 0.80 -18.94
CA HIS A 126 24.83 2.25 -19.07
C HIS A 126 24.92 2.87 -17.68
N VAL A 127 25.34 4.13 -17.56
CA VAL A 127 25.20 4.93 -16.34
C VAL A 127 24.44 6.20 -16.70
N MET A 128 23.20 6.29 -16.24
CA MET A 128 22.37 7.48 -16.45
C MET A 128 22.49 8.41 -15.25
N ARG A 129 22.84 9.67 -15.46
CA ARG A 129 22.64 10.72 -14.47
C ARG A 129 21.22 11.23 -14.59
N ILE A 130 20.44 11.07 -13.52
CA ILE A 130 19.12 11.66 -13.40
C ILE A 130 19.25 12.94 -12.60
N GLY A 131 18.82 14.06 -13.17
CA GLY A 131 18.65 15.33 -12.47
C GLY A 131 17.16 15.59 -12.20
N VAL A 132 16.81 16.04 -11.01
CA VAL A 132 15.44 16.43 -10.65
C VAL A 132 15.47 17.84 -10.07
N THR A 133 14.78 18.77 -10.71
CA THR A 133 14.64 20.16 -10.26
C THR A 133 13.34 20.30 -9.49
N MET A 134 13.43 20.66 -8.22
CA MET A 134 12.29 20.73 -7.28
C MET A 134 12.17 22.09 -6.59
N SER A 135 10.95 22.49 -6.25
CA SER A 135 10.66 23.68 -5.43
C SER A 135 9.61 23.38 -4.36
N ASN A 136 9.60 24.19 -3.30
CA ASN A 136 8.51 24.26 -2.32
C ASN A 136 7.80 25.61 -2.48
N ALA A 137 6.50 25.61 -2.79
CA ALA A 137 5.68 26.82 -2.84
C ALA A 137 4.60 26.86 -1.73
N GLY A 138 4.68 25.96 -0.75
CA GLY A 138 3.90 26.08 0.48
C GLY A 138 4.44 27.17 1.42
N VAL A 139 3.64 27.57 2.40
CA VAL A 139 4.02 28.62 3.37
C VAL A 139 5.12 28.18 4.34
N ALA A 140 5.35 26.89 4.53
CA ALA A 140 6.30 26.33 5.50
C ALA A 140 7.14 25.18 4.92
N PRO A 141 8.31 24.87 5.51
CA PRO A 141 9.10 23.71 5.13
C PRO A 141 8.44 22.41 5.60
N PHE A 142 8.88 21.29 5.02
CA PHE A 142 8.63 19.98 5.58
C PHE A 142 9.66 19.68 6.68
N TYR A 143 9.21 19.67 7.94
CA TYR A 143 10.08 19.60 9.13
C TYR A 143 10.76 18.26 9.39
N TYR A 144 10.41 17.21 8.63
CA TYR A 144 10.96 15.87 8.80
C TYR A 144 11.98 15.54 7.71
N PRO A 145 12.89 14.57 7.92
CA PRO A 145 13.81 14.14 6.88
C PRO A 145 13.04 13.71 5.62
N LEU A 146 13.33 14.34 4.49
CA LEU A 146 12.68 14.05 3.22
C LEU A 146 13.66 13.30 2.32
N ILE A 147 13.15 12.36 1.53
CA ILE A 147 13.94 11.48 0.66
C ILE A 147 13.31 11.53 -0.73
N LEU A 148 14.10 11.93 -1.73
CA LEU A 148 13.76 11.77 -3.14
C LEU A 148 14.13 10.36 -3.58
N ASN A 149 13.16 9.62 -4.11
CA ASN A 149 13.35 8.26 -4.60
C ASN A 149 13.12 8.22 -6.09
N VAL A 150 14.01 7.55 -6.81
CA VAL A 150 13.88 7.32 -8.25
C VAL A 150 14.08 5.84 -8.57
N LYS A 151 13.25 5.31 -9.47
CA LYS A 151 13.24 3.92 -9.93
C LYS A 151 13.32 3.89 -11.45
N ALA A 152 14.25 3.12 -12.01
CA ALA A 152 14.26 2.74 -13.42
C ALA A 152 13.60 1.37 -13.64
N VAL A 153 12.96 1.18 -14.80
CA VAL A 153 12.23 -0.04 -15.20
C VAL A 153 12.46 -0.29 -16.69
N ASP A 154 13.09 -1.39 -17.07
CA ASP A 154 13.05 -1.88 -18.46
C ASP A 154 11.62 -2.35 -18.79
N THR A 155 10.98 -1.72 -19.78
CA THR A 155 9.61 -2.05 -20.21
C THR A 155 9.56 -2.94 -21.45
N THR A 156 10.71 -3.26 -22.07
CA THR A 156 10.77 -4.10 -23.28
C THR A 156 10.86 -5.60 -22.98
N ARG A 157 11.40 -5.98 -21.82
CA ARG A 157 11.52 -7.38 -21.41
C ARG A 157 10.30 -7.85 -20.63
N ARG A 158 9.69 -8.96 -21.07
CA ARG A 158 8.51 -9.56 -20.40
C ARG A 158 8.78 -10.16 -19.00
N SER A 159 10.05 -10.30 -18.59
CA SER A 159 10.51 -10.69 -17.24
C SER A 159 12.01 -10.44 -17.05
N PRO A 160 12.49 -10.30 -15.80
CA PRO A 160 12.03 -9.33 -14.82
C PRO A 160 12.61 -7.94 -15.18
N ALA A 161 11.85 -6.87 -14.96
CA ALA A 161 12.37 -5.53 -15.20
C ALA A 161 13.58 -5.25 -14.29
N VAL A 162 14.65 -4.69 -14.85
CA VAL A 162 15.85 -4.30 -14.08
C VAL A 162 15.50 -3.09 -13.21
N TYR A 163 15.01 -3.38 -12.01
CA TYR A 163 14.72 -2.37 -11.00
C TYR A 163 16.01 -1.91 -10.35
N LYS A 164 16.33 -0.64 -10.51
CA LYS A 164 17.30 0.03 -9.66
C LYS A 164 16.66 1.26 -9.05
N SER A 165 16.86 1.40 -7.75
CA SER A 165 16.30 2.45 -6.93
C SER A 165 17.41 3.19 -6.21
N ILE A 166 17.29 4.50 -6.14
CA ILE A 166 18.19 5.36 -5.39
C ILE A 166 17.38 6.36 -4.58
N SER A 167 17.82 6.59 -3.35
CA SER A 167 17.14 7.38 -2.33
C SER A 167 18.11 8.45 -1.84
N VAL A 168 17.83 9.71 -2.15
CA VAL A 168 18.67 10.87 -1.80
C VAL A 168 18.00 11.62 -0.64
N PRO A 169 18.64 11.75 0.53
CA PRO A 169 18.15 12.63 1.60
C PRO A 169 18.23 14.10 1.18
N ILE A 170 17.14 14.85 1.34
CA ILE A 170 17.01 16.26 0.93
C ILE A 170 16.55 17.19 2.08
N SER A 171 16.81 16.75 3.33
CA SER A 171 16.47 17.50 4.55
C SER A 171 17.18 18.86 4.64
N ASN A 172 16.47 19.86 5.17
CA ASN A 172 16.98 21.20 5.52
C ASN A 172 17.45 22.09 4.36
N GLN A 173 17.17 21.75 3.10
CA GLN A 173 17.40 22.65 1.96
C GLN A 173 16.16 23.50 1.63
N LEU A 174 14.96 23.02 1.96
CA LEU A 174 13.66 23.35 1.32
C LEU A 174 13.04 24.72 1.65
N ASP A 175 13.82 25.67 2.18
CA ASP A 175 13.45 27.08 2.33
C ASP A 175 14.01 27.99 1.21
N GLN A 176 14.78 27.44 0.27
CA GLN A 176 15.13 28.07 -1.01
C GLN A 176 14.13 27.70 -2.13
N VAL A 177 14.13 28.51 -3.19
CA VAL A 177 13.07 28.49 -4.22
C VAL A 177 13.20 27.32 -5.21
N SER A 178 14.40 26.81 -5.48
CA SER A 178 14.64 25.66 -6.38
C SER A 178 15.91 24.89 -6.03
N PHE A 179 15.90 23.57 -6.19
CA PHE A 179 17.04 22.67 -5.96
C PHE A 179 17.19 21.69 -7.11
N VAL A 180 18.43 21.36 -7.47
CA VAL A 180 18.73 20.30 -8.46
C VAL A 180 19.40 19.14 -7.74
N TYR A 181 18.74 17.98 -7.71
CA TYR A 181 19.32 16.74 -7.20
C TYR A 181 19.78 15.88 -8.36
N SER A 182 21.09 15.62 -8.46
CA SER A 182 21.66 14.74 -9.49
C SER A 182 22.27 13.48 -8.87
N PHE A 183 22.02 12.33 -9.50
CA PHE A 183 22.54 11.05 -9.05
C PHE A 183 22.62 10.04 -10.19
N ASP A 184 23.53 9.07 -10.07
CA ASP A 184 23.87 8.14 -11.13
C ASP A 184 23.20 6.77 -10.90
N ILE A 185 22.39 6.35 -11.88
CA ILE A 185 21.75 5.03 -11.93
C ILE A 185 22.36 4.21 -13.08
N ALA A 186 23.20 3.24 -12.72
CA ALA A 186 23.71 2.27 -13.68
C ALA A 186 22.55 1.38 -14.17
N VAL A 187 22.41 1.05 -15.46
CA VAL A 187 21.40 0.11 -15.97
C VAL A 187 22.07 -0.96 -16.84
N GLN A 188 21.63 -2.21 -16.73
CA GLN A 188 22.17 -3.34 -17.52
C GLN A 188 21.13 -3.86 -18.51
N THR A 189 20.78 -3.04 -19.52
CA THR A 189 19.83 -3.43 -20.57
C THR A 189 19.98 -2.56 -21.82
N TYR A 190 19.30 -2.98 -22.88
CA TYR A 190 18.98 -2.20 -24.08
C TYR A 190 17.46 -2.29 -24.27
N GLY A 191 16.82 -1.20 -24.71
CA GLY A 191 15.37 -1.09 -24.86
C GLY A 191 14.79 0.20 -24.29
N MET A 192 13.50 0.18 -23.99
CA MET A 192 12.78 1.31 -23.39
C MET A 192 12.87 1.24 -21.87
N ILE A 193 13.32 2.33 -21.24
CA ILE A 193 13.39 2.48 -19.78
C ILE A 193 12.35 3.50 -19.33
N GLN A 194 11.38 3.06 -18.54
CA GLN A 194 10.49 3.93 -17.80
C GLN A 194 11.13 4.33 -16.47
N PHE A 195 11.08 5.61 -16.13
CA PHE A 195 11.51 6.13 -14.84
C PHE A 195 10.29 6.53 -14.00
N SER A 196 10.34 6.26 -12.70
CA SER A 196 9.35 6.69 -11.72
C SER A 196 10.05 7.49 -10.61
N ILE A 197 9.47 8.61 -10.17
CA ILE A 197 9.99 9.41 -9.05
C ILE A 197 8.92 9.64 -7.97
N TRP A 198 9.31 9.62 -6.70
CA TRP A 198 8.41 9.88 -5.57
C TRP A 198 9.16 10.37 -4.33
N LEU A 199 8.46 11.11 -3.47
CA LEU A 199 8.95 11.53 -2.16
C LEU A 199 8.57 10.53 -1.08
N SER A 200 9.47 10.30 -0.13
CA SER A 200 9.19 9.58 1.11
C SER A 200 9.85 10.26 2.30
N SER A 201 9.35 9.99 3.49
CA SER A 201 9.99 10.39 4.75
C SER A 201 9.81 9.26 5.77
N PRO A 202 10.81 8.95 6.61
CA PRO A 202 10.66 7.97 7.69
C PRO A 202 9.60 8.36 8.72
N ASN A 203 9.15 9.62 8.72
CA ASN A 203 8.12 10.16 9.60
C ASN A 203 6.70 10.10 9.00
N LEU A 204 6.52 9.68 7.75
CA LEU A 204 5.18 9.43 7.20
C LEU A 204 4.56 8.24 7.92
N VAL A 205 3.31 8.40 8.35
CA VAL A 205 2.55 7.33 8.99
C VAL A 205 1.55 6.74 8.01
N GLY A 206 1.54 5.41 7.90
CA GLY A 206 0.55 4.73 7.05
C GLY A 206 0.81 4.81 5.56
N SER A 207 -0.28 5.01 4.82
CA SER A 207 -0.35 5.22 3.38
C SER A 207 -0.20 6.70 3.01
N GLN A 208 0.25 7.56 3.94
CA GLN A 208 0.59 8.95 3.62
C GLN A 208 1.67 8.97 2.55
N ALA A 209 1.28 9.33 1.32
CA ALA A 209 2.19 9.71 0.26
C ALA A 209 2.40 11.22 0.29
N ILE A 210 3.64 11.67 0.06
CA ILE A 210 3.89 13.07 -0.28
C ILE A 210 3.62 13.19 -1.78
N VAL A 211 2.44 13.69 -2.11
CA VAL A 211 2.02 13.92 -3.50
C VAL A 211 2.61 15.23 -3.99
N PHE A 212 3.25 15.22 -5.16
CA PHE A 212 3.70 16.44 -5.81
C PHE A 212 2.52 17.23 -6.38
N ALA A 213 2.57 18.55 -6.29
CA ALA A 213 1.57 19.48 -6.81
C ALA A 213 1.69 19.63 -8.34
N ILE A 214 1.36 18.57 -9.10
CA ILE A 214 1.49 18.52 -10.55
C ILE A 214 0.17 18.04 -11.18
N SER A 215 -0.22 18.66 -12.30
CA SER A 215 -1.35 18.22 -13.10
C SER A 215 -1.19 16.74 -13.53
N GLY A 216 -2.19 15.91 -13.24
CA GLY A 216 -2.16 14.49 -13.57
C GLY A 216 -1.28 13.61 -12.67
N ALA A 217 -0.73 14.15 -11.57
CA ALA A 217 -0.06 13.32 -10.56
C ALA A 217 -1.01 12.26 -9.99
N SER A 218 -0.51 11.05 -9.80
CA SER A 218 -1.26 9.97 -9.17
C SER A 218 -1.50 10.25 -7.68
N THR A 219 -2.62 9.74 -7.13
CA THR A 219 -2.89 9.79 -5.69
C THR A 219 -1.85 9.05 -4.84
N SER A 220 -1.02 8.18 -5.44
CA SER A 220 0.12 7.53 -4.79
C SER A 220 1.38 8.40 -4.70
N GLY A 221 1.37 9.63 -5.23
CA GLY A 221 2.51 10.55 -5.19
C GLY A 221 3.68 10.15 -6.10
N ILE A 222 3.46 9.19 -7.01
CA ILE A 222 4.46 8.73 -7.97
C ILE A 222 4.24 9.42 -9.31
N ILE A 223 5.26 10.12 -9.79
CA ILE A 223 5.32 10.63 -11.16
C ILE A 223 5.94 9.53 -12.04
N GLN A 224 5.25 9.15 -13.10
CA GLN A 224 5.77 8.26 -14.14
C GLN A 224 6.25 9.10 -15.32
N LEU A 225 7.51 8.91 -15.74
CA LEU A 225 8.09 9.62 -16.87
C LEU A 225 7.84 8.86 -18.17
N PRO A 226 7.85 9.55 -19.33
CA PRO A 226 7.91 8.89 -20.63
C PRO A 226 9.10 7.92 -20.67
N ALA A 227 8.90 6.76 -21.30
CA ALA A 227 9.99 5.80 -21.44
C ALA A 227 11.05 6.31 -22.42
N VAL A 228 12.32 6.18 -22.05
CA VAL A 228 13.50 6.59 -22.82
C VAL A 228 14.09 5.36 -23.52
N SER A 229 14.37 5.45 -24.83
CA SER A 229 15.03 4.38 -25.57
C SER A 229 16.55 4.43 -25.37
N ILE A 230 17.17 3.29 -25.03
CA ILE A 230 18.62 3.13 -24.90
C ILE A 230 19.07 1.93 -25.74
N GLY A 231 20.05 2.15 -26.63
CA GLY A 231 20.64 1.11 -27.49
C GLY A 231 21.90 0.48 -26.88
N SER A 232 22.34 -0.67 -27.38
CA SER A 232 23.63 -1.28 -26.98
C SER A 232 24.82 -0.43 -27.43
N CYS A 233 25.84 -0.27 -26.57
CA CYS A 233 27.07 0.43 -26.92
C CYS A 233 27.81 -0.33 -28.04
N ALA A 234 27.86 0.22 -29.25
CA ALA A 234 28.54 -0.43 -30.36
C ALA A 234 30.06 -0.42 -30.14
N THR A 235 30.71 -1.59 -30.25
CA THR A 235 32.18 -1.65 -30.41
C THR A 235 32.54 -1.18 -31.82
N GLN A 236 32.65 0.13 -32.02
CA GLN A 236 33.27 0.69 -33.23
C GLN A 236 34.56 1.41 -32.86
N SER A 237 35.63 1.01 -33.56
CA SER A 237 36.89 1.72 -33.63
C SER A 237 36.67 3.18 -34.01
N PHE A 238 37.25 4.10 -33.24
CA PHE A 238 37.17 5.54 -33.46
C PHE A 238 37.51 5.92 -34.91
N SER A 239 36.51 6.37 -35.67
CA SER A 239 36.68 7.32 -36.77
C SER A 239 35.99 8.62 -36.37
N THR A 240 36.67 9.73 -36.58
CA THR A 240 36.27 11.07 -36.14
C THR A 240 34.93 11.50 -36.74
N GLY A 241 33.87 11.55 -35.93
CA GLY A 241 32.55 12.05 -36.33
C GLY A 241 31.45 11.58 -35.39
N CYS A 242 31.13 12.36 -34.35
CA CYS A 242 30.10 12.02 -33.37
C CYS A 242 28.71 11.88 -34.02
N THR A 243 28.14 10.68 -34.02
CA THR A 243 26.72 10.46 -34.34
C THR A 243 25.86 10.71 -33.10
N SER A 244 25.02 11.73 -33.16
CA SER A 244 24.02 12.05 -32.13
C SER A 244 22.87 11.05 -32.13
N TYR A 245 22.46 10.57 -30.95
CA TYR A 245 21.25 9.78 -30.77
C TYR A 245 20.05 10.70 -30.50
N ILE A 246 18.98 10.52 -31.27
CA ILE A 246 17.71 11.25 -31.09
C ILE A 246 16.83 10.46 -30.13
N ILE A 247 16.51 11.03 -28.97
CA ILE A 247 15.54 10.46 -28.04
C ILE A 247 14.19 11.14 -28.27
N SER A 248 13.29 10.42 -28.93
CA SER A 248 11.91 10.87 -29.20
C SER A 248 10.93 10.31 -28.17
N ALA A 249 10.36 11.16 -27.32
CA ALA A 249 9.26 10.79 -26.43
C ALA A 249 7.91 11.02 -27.13
N GLN A 250 7.08 9.97 -27.28
CA GLN A 250 5.67 10.11 -27.64
C GLN A 250 4.80 10.16 -26.39
N ALA A 251 4.20 11.32 -26.12
CA ALA A 251 3.14 11.46 -25.12
C ALA A 251 1.79 11.11 -25.75
N ASN A 252 1.05 10.19 -25.12
CA ASN A 252 -0.23 9.74 -25.64
C ASN A 252 -1.35 10.72 -25.21
N GLY A 253 -1.75 11.62 -26.13
CA GLY A 253 -2.97 12.41 -25.97
C GLY A 253 -2.85 13.80 -25.32
N THR A 254 -2.05 14.71 -25.90
CA THR A 254 -2.50 16.00 -26.51
C THR A 254 -1.30 16.94 -26.70
N GLN A 255 -1.14 17.43 -27.94
CA GLN A 255 -0.03 18.24 -28.47
C GLN A 255 1.37 17.57 -28.48
N SER A 256 1.99 17.63 -29.66
CA SER A 256 3.36 17.20 -29.91
C SER A 256 4.32 18.33 -29.56
N THR A 257 5.20 18.13 -28.57
CA THR A 257 6.38 18.96 -28.36
C THR A 257 7.59 18.27 -28.97
N SER A 258 8.19 18.92 -29.97
CA SER A 258 9.45 18.47 -30.57
C SER A 258 10.61 18.88 -29.67
N TYR A 259 11.44 17.91 -29.27
CA TYR A 259 12.63 18.16 -28.45
C TYR A 259 13.82 18.48 -29.35
N THR A 260 14.43 19.65 -29.16
CA THR A 260 15.67 20.03 -29.83
C THR A 260 16.85 19.71 -28.92
N VAL A 261 17.77 18.86 -29.38
CA VAL A 261 19.07 18.66 -28.71
C VAL A 261 19.90 19.92 -28.91
N ALA A 262 20.00 20.75 -27.88
CA ALA A 262 20.92 21.87 -27.86
C ALA A 262 22.29 21.41 -27.33
N PRO A 263 23.41 21.64 -28.04
CA PRO A 263 24.73 21.47 -27.45
C PRO A 263 24.88 22.50 -26.31
N SER A 264 25.24 22.04 -25.11
CA SER A 264 25.35 22.90 -23.94
C SER A 264 26.51 23.89 -24.12
N SER A 265 26.20 25.18 -24.06
CA SER A 265 27.22 26.22 -24.06
C SER A 265 27.92 26.30 -22.70
N SER A 266 29.26 26.24 -22.74
CA SER A 266 30.21 26.52 -21.66
C SER A 266 30.22 25.63 -20.41
N ASN A 267 31.32 24.87 -20.29
CA ASN A 267 31.98 24.37 -19.07
C ASN A 267 31.86 22.88 -18.69
N PHE A 268 31.47 22.01 -19.62
CA PHE A 268 31.92 20.60 -19.60
C PHE A 268 32.48 20.21 -20.98
N THR A 269 33.75 19.81 -21.03
CA THR A 269 34.45 19.43 -22.26
C THR A 269 34.30 17.94 -22.55
N ASP A 270 33.09 17.52 -22.92
CA ASP A 270 32.86 16.25 -23.62
C ASP A 270 31.70 16.38 -24.62
N PRO A 271 31.95 16.36 -25.95
CA PRO A 271 30.92 16.58 -26.97
C PRO A 271 30.02 15.36 -27.22
N CYS A 272 30.14 14.27 -26.45
CA CYS A 272 29.37 13.03 -26.65
C CYS A 272 28.09 12.91 -25.79
N LEU A 273 27.79 13.88 -24.92
CA LEU A 273 26.65 13.81 -24.00
C LEU A 273 25.30 14.00 -24.72
N SER A 274 24.44 12.98 -24.67
CA SER A 274 23.02 13.12 -25.01
C SER A 274 22.20 13.41 -23.76
N SER A 275 21.42 14.49 -23.78
CA SER A 275 20.60 14.94 -22.65
C SER A 275 19.12 15.03 -23.05
N VAL A 276 18.26 14.39 -22.27
CA VAL A 276 16.80 14.58 -22.35
C VAL A 276 16.39 15.50 -21.21
N SER A 277 15.76 16.63 -21.50
CA SER A 277 15.14 17.52 -20.52
C SER A 277 13.62 17.54 -20.71
N PHE A 278 12.89 17.22 -19.63
CA PHE A 278 11.43 17.28 -19.59
C PHE A 278 11.01 18.57 -18.88
N ASN A 279 10.54 19.56 -19.65
CA ASN A 279 10.04 20.84 -19.15
C ASN A 279 8.53 20.79 -18.92
N THR A 280 8.05 21.11 -17.71
CA THR A 280 6.62 21.16 -17.37
C THR A 280 6.03 22.56 -17.62
N THR A 281 5.99 23.00 -18.89
CA THR A 281 5.74 24.39 -19.33
C THR A 281 4.33 24.98 -19.13
N THR A 282 3.52 24.48 -18.20
CA THR A 282 2.24 25.09 -17.83
C THR A 282 2.10 25.22 -16.30
N PRO A 283 2.44 26.38 -15.71
CA PRO A 283 2.07 26.69 -14.34
C PRO A 283 0.55 26.90 -14.31
N ILE A 284 -0.18 25.94 -13.73
CA ILE A 284 -1.60 26.07 -13.42
C ILE A 284 -1.77 26.04 -11.91
N THR A 285 -2.47 27.04 -11.40
CA THR A 285 -2.76 27.24 -9.97
C THR A 285 -3.44 26.02 -9.35
N ASN A 286 -2.88 25.57 -8.23
CA ASN A 286 -3.49 24.76 -7.17
C ASN A 286 -3.94 23.34 -7.57
N VAL A 287 -3.03 22.37 -7.34
CA VAL A 287 -3.37 20.96 -7.10
C VAL A 287 -2.69 20.56 -5.79
N HIS A 288 -3.47 20.25 -4.75
CA HIS A 288 -2.96 19.89 -3.43
C HIS A 288 -3.68 18.65 -2.85
N LEU A 289 -3.15 18.13 -1.74
CA LEU A 289 -3.64 16.93 -1.07
C LEU A 289 -5.12 17.01 -0.68
N LEU A 290 -5.88 15.98 -1.09
CA LEU A 290 -7.05 15.53 -0.35
C LEU A 290 -6.59 14.79 0.91
N LEU A 291 -6.41 15.51 2.01
CA LEU A 291 -6.33 14.89 3.33
C LEU A 291 -7.73 14.43 3.76
N SER A 292 -8.13 13.22 3.34
CA SER A 292 -9.22 12.52 4.01
C SER A 292 -8.72 12.00 5.37
N PRO A 293 -9.46 12.19 6.48
CA PRO A 293 -9.11 11.63 7.78
C PRO A 293 -9.44 10.13 7.84
N THR A 294 -8.66 9.30 7.16
CA THR A 294 -8.73 7.84 7.30
C THR A 294 -7.44 7.32 7.92
N ASN A 295 -7.58 6.66 9.07
CA ASN A 295 -6.48 6.17 9.89
C ASN A 295 -5.66 5.07 9.19
N VAL A 296 -4.38 5.34 8.95
CA VAL A 296 -3.35 4.41 8.45
C VAL A 296 -2.05 4.90 9.13
N LYS A 297 -1.25 4.19 9.95
CA LYS A 297 -0.99 2.76 10.25
C LYS A 297 -0.26 2.05 9.09
N ARG A 298 1.07 1.83 9.16
CA ARG A 298 2.01 1.52 8.04
C ARG A 298 1.65 0.24 7.24
N VAL A 299 0.72 0.33 6.28
CA VAL A 299 0.12 -0.82 5.58
C VAL A 299 1.03 -1.36 4.45
N VAL A 300 1.54 -2.56 4.64
CA VAL A 300 1.67 -3.60 3.61
C VAL A 300 0.32 -3.71 2.93
N GLU A 301 0.19 -3.11 1.76
CA GLU A 301 -1.06 -3.13 1.01
C GLU A 301 -1.35 -4.56 0.58
N TRP A 302 -2.53 -5.07 0.98
CA TRP A 302 -3.06 -6.36 0.57
C TRP A 302 -3.49 -6.31 -0.91
N ASN A 303 -2.61 -5.89 -1.81
CA ASN A 303 -2.91 -5.56 -3.22
C ASN A 303 -3.02 -6.78 -4.14
N THR A 304 -2.81 -7.98 -3.62
CA THR A 304 -3.00 -9.22 -4.36
C THR A 304 -3.71 -10.25 -3.49
N LEU A 305 -4.06 -11.36 -4.12
CA LEU A 305 -4.37 -12.61 -3.45
C LEU A 305 -3.61 -13.68 -4.24
N LYS A 306 -2.79 -14.48 -3.55
CA LYS A 306 -1.97 -15.53 -4.16
C LYS A 306 -2.00 -16.76 -3.25
N VAL A 307 -2.02 -17.96 -3.82
CA VAL A 307 -1.96 -19.21 -3.05
C VAL A 307 -0.76 -20.06 -3.43
N LYS A 308 -0.39 -20.98 -2.53
CA LYS A 308 0.77 -21.88 -2.59
C LYS A 308 2.12 -21.15 -2.48
N TRP A 309 2.95 -21.61 -1.57
CA TRP A 309 4.32 -21.16 -1.37
C TRP A 309 5.25 -21.61 -2.51
N GLY A 310 6.31 -20.83 -2.76
CA GLY A 310 7.44 -21.20 -3.60
C GLY A 310 8.77 -20.75 -2.98
N PRO A 311 9.86 -21.54 -3.10
CA PRO A 311 11.15 -21.20 -2.51
C PRO A 311 11.91 -20.07 -3.23
N ASP A 312 11.54 -19.75 -4.48
CA ASP A 312 12.32 -18.89 -5.38
C ASP A 312 11.42 -17.81 -6.03
N PRO A 313 11.76 -16.51 -5.93
CA PRO A 313 11.08 -15.41 -6.65
C PRO A 313 11.02 -15.57 -8.16
N LEU A 314 11.90 -16.37 -8.77
CA LEU A 314 12.02 -16.55 -10.22
C LEU A 314 11.20 -17.72 -10.76
N VAL A 315 10.51 -18.50 -9.92
CA VAL A 315 9.60 -19.57 -10.36
C VAL A 315 8.29 -18.93 -10.87
N THR A 316 8.28 -18.60 -12.16
CA THR A 316 7.15 -17.97 -12.86
C THR A 316 6.17 -18.95 -13.49
N ASN A 317 6.29 -20.25 -13.21
CA ASN A 317 5.34 -21.26 -13.68
C ASN A 317 4.05 -21.21 -12.84
N ASP A 318 2.93 -21.72 -13.38
CA ASP A 318 1.60 -21.79 -12.73
C ASP A 318 1.53 -22.68 -11.46
N ASP A 319 2.68 -22.98 -10.86
CA ASP A 319 2.89 -23.88 -9.74
C ASP A 319 3.11 -23.17 -8.40
N ALA A 320 3.54 -21.91 -8.35
CA ALA A 320 3.85 -21.20 -7.10
C ALA A 320 3.28 -19.77 -7.07
N PHE A 321 2.93 -19.29 -5.87
CA PHE A 321 2.41 -17.94 -5.62
C PHE A 321 1.28 -17.51 -6.57
N VAL A 322 0.38 -18.44 -6.87
CA VAL A 322 -0.56 -18.33 -7.97
C VAL A 322 -1.67 -17.36 -7.65
N ARG A 323 -1.73 -16.29 -8.45
CA ARG A 323 -2.69 -15.20 -8.34
C ARG A 323 -4.12 -15.71 -8.40
N GLN A 324 -4.95 -15.15 -7.54
CA GLN A 324 -6.39 -15.35 -7.50
C GLN A 324 -7.10 -14.05 -7.90
N PRO A 325 -8.24 -14.13 -8.60
CA PRO A 325 -9.06 -12.97 -8.95
C PRO A 325 -9.66 -12.34 -7.69
N ARG A 326 -9.80 -11.01 -7.69
CA ARG A 326 -10.31 -10.24 -6.54
C ARG A 326 -11.69 -9.64 -6.76
N THR A 327 -12.26 -9.81 -7.95
CA THR A 327 -13.64 -9.47 -8.29
C THR A 327 -14.33 -10.63 -9.00
N VAL A 328 -15.66 -10.73 -8.89
CA VAL A 328 -16.45 -11.72 -9.65
C VAL A 328 -16.24 -11.56 -11.16
N GLN A 329 -16.07 -10.33 -11.66
CA GLN A 329 -15.78 -10.08 -13.07
C GLN A 329 -14.46 -10.73 -13.51
N GLN A 330 -13.38 -10.52 -12.75
CA GLN A 330 -12.09 -11.19 -13.00
C GLN A 330 -12.22 -12.70 -12.87
N ALA A 331 -12.95 -13.18 -11.86
CA ALA A 331 -13.13 -14.61 -11.63
C ALA A 331 -13.83 -15.30 -12.82
N LEU A 332 -14.90 -14.71 -13.35
CA LEU A 332 -15.59 -15.23 -14.54
C LEU A 332 -14.70 -15.19 -15.79
N GLN A 333 -13.90 -14.12 -15.98
CA GLN A 333 -12.91 -14.03 -17.06
C GLN A 333 -11.83 -15.11 -16.94
N GLU A 334 -11.39 -15.41 -15.72
CA GLU A 334 -10.43 -16.47 -15.38
C GLU A 334 -11.07 -17.87 -15.30
N GLN A 335 -12.31 -18.04 -15.79
CA GLN A 335 -13.06 -19.31 -15.86
C GLN A 335 -13.47 -19.93 -14.51
N TYR A 336 -13.50 -19.14 -13.44
CA TYR A 336 -14.17 -19.56 -12.21
C TYR A 336 -15.68 -19.64 -12.46
N LYS A 337 -16.32 -20.60 -11.78
CA LYS A 337 -17.76 -20.84 -11.81
C LYS A 337 -18.30 -20.81 -10.40
N LYS A 338 -19.56 -20.45 -10.22
CA LYS A 338 -20.26 -20.64 -8.95
C LYS A 338 -20.19 -22.11 -8.52
N LEU A 339 -20.12 -22.37 -7.22
CA LEU A 339 -20.29 -23.74 -6.72
C LEU A 339 -21.70 -24.27 -7.05
N PRO A 340 -21.82 -25.57 -7.40
CA PRO A 340 -23.08 -26.19 -7.79
C PRO A 340 -24.07 -26.32 -6.63
N ASN A 341 -25.27 -26.84 -6.92
CA ASN A 341 -26.32 -27.13 -5.94
C ASN A 341 -26.78 -25.88 -5.13
N GLY A 342 -26.71 -24.68 -5.74
CA GLY A 342 -27.08 -23.41 -5.12
C GLY A 342 -26.05 -22.84 -4.13
N LEU A 343 -24.95 -23.57 -3.85
CA LEU A 343 -23.95 -23.18 -2.86
C LEU A 343 -23.17 -21.90 -3.23
N GLY A 344 -23.08 -21.59 -4.52
CA GLY A 344 -22.53 -20.32 -5.05
C GLY A 344 -23.58 -19.25 -5.41
N ASP A 345 -24.88 -19.57 -5.31
CA ASP A 345 -25.98 -18.64 -5.57
C ASP A 345 -26.50 -17.92 -4.32
N GLN A 346 -26.30 -18.52 -3.15
CA GLN A 346 -26.66 -17.95 -1.87
C GLN A 346 -25.46 -17.23 -1.24
N CYS A 347 -25.66 -15.99 -0.80
CA CYS A 347 -24.65 -15.28 0.00
C CYS A 347 -24.61 -15.83 1.43
N ILE A 348 -25.77 -16.03 2.07
CA ILE A 348 -25.86 -16.62 3.40
C ILE A 348 -26.19 -18.11 3.22
N GLY A 349 -25.16 -18.96 3.34
CA GLY A 349 -25.31 -20.41 3.34
C GLY A 349 -25.56 -20.98 4.74
N LYS A 350 -25.69 -22.30 4.84
CA LYS A 350 -25.92 -23.00 6.13
C LYS A 350 -24.82 -22.77 7.17
N THR A 351 -23.57 -22.71 6.70
CA THR A 351 -22.36 -22.54 7.55
C THR A 351 -21.40 -21.48 7.05
N THR A 352 -21.52 -21.00 5.81
CA THR A 352 -20.54 -20.11 5.16
C THR A 352 -21.22 -18.85 4.65
N ILE A 353 -20.53 -17.70 4.70
CA ILE A 353 -21.06 -16.40 4.25
C ILE A 353 -20.22 -15.84 3.09
N GLY A 354 -20.84 -15.67 1.92
CA GLY A 354 -20.24 -15.14 0.70
C GLY A 354 -20.65 -15.96 -0.53
N TYR A 355 -20.72 -15.33 -1.70
CA TYR A 355 -20.95 -16.01 -2.96
C TYR A 355 -19.70 -16.81 -3.36
N ARG A 356 -19.84 -18.13 -3.49
CA ARG A 356 -18.69 -19.03 -3.64
C ARG A 356 -18.42 -19.46 -5.07
N TYR A 357 -17.16 -19.35 -5.47
CA TYR A 357 -16.67 -19.69 -6.81
C TYR A 357 -15.44 -20.58 -6.74
N TRP A 358 -15.32 -21.50 -7.68
CA TRP A 358 -14.18 -22.41 -7.85
C TRP A 358 -13.71 -22.46 -9.31
N LYS A 359 -12.52 -22.98 -9.56
CA LYS A 359 -11.97 -23.19 -10.91
C LYS A 359 -11.55 -24.65 -11.05
N ASN A 360 -11.84 -25.25 -12.20
CA ASN A 360 -11.44 -26.64 -12.54
C ASN A 360 -11.83 -27.71 -11.48
N ASN A 361 -12.89 -27.47 -10.70
CA ASN A 361 -13.30 -28.28 -9.54
C ASN A 361 -12.24 -28.39 -8.42
N ASP A 362 -11.24 -27.50 -8.40
CA ASP A 362 -10.23 -27.44 -7.34
C ASP A 362 -10.84 -26.91 -6.05
N THR A 363 -11.10 -27.82 -5.10
CA THR A 363 -11.68 -27.48 -3.80
C THR A 363 -10.66 -26.94 -2.80
N ALA A 364 -9.36 -26.94 -3.13
CA ALA A 364 -8.36 -26.31 -2.26
C ALA A 364 -8.45 -24.77 -2.27
N THR A 365 -9.02 -24.18 -3.31
CA THR A 365 -9.14 -22.73 -3.49
C THR A 365 -10.54 -22.34 -3.97
N ILE A 366 -11.48 -22.31 -3.03
CA ILE A 366 -12.82 -21.75 -3.21
C ILE A 366 -12.78 -20.28 -2.79
N LEU A 367 -13.11 -19.37 -3.71
CA LEU A 367 -13.12 -17.93 -3.46
C LEU A 367 -14.50 -17.46 -3.02
N LEU A 368 -14.56 -16.63 -1.98
CA LEU A 368 -15.79 -16.06 -1.43
C LEU A 368 -15.86 -14.58 -1.79
N PHE A 369 -16.93 -14.17 -2.45
CA PHE A 369 -17.20 -12.77 -2.80
C PHE A 369 -18.36 -12.20 -1.98
N ASP A 370 -18.29 -10.90 -1.69
CA ASP A 370 -19.39 -10.16 -1.08
C ASP A 370 -20.51 -9.84 -2.10
N ARG A 371 -21.60 -9.24 -1.61
CA ARG A 371 -22.75 -8.83 -2.43
C ARG A 371 -22.47 -7.79 -3.51
N GLN A 372 -21.34 -7.09 -3.44
CA GLN A 372 -20.89 -6.14 -4.46
C GLN A 372 -19.97 -6.80 -5.49
N GLY A 373 -19.66 -8.10 -5.33
CA GLY A 373 -18.79 -8.87 -6.21
C GLY A 373 -17.30 -8.69 -5.91
N THR A 374 -16.93 -8.17 -4.74
CA THR A 374 -15.54 -8.00 -4.29
C THR A 374 -15.12 -9.17 -3.41
N ILE A 375 -13.84 -9.57 -3.45
CA ILE A 375 -13.32 -10.66 -2.64
C ILE A 375 -13.52 -10.40 -1.13
N ALA A 376 -14.00 -11.41 -0.43
CA ALA A 376 -14.37 -11.37 0.98
C ALA A 376 -13.76 -12.51 1.81
N GLY A 377 -13.22 -13.55 1.17
CA GLY A 377 -12.55 -14.66 1.84
C GLY A 377 -12.11 -15.78 0.90
N ILE A 378 -11.56 -16.83 1.49
CA ILE A 378 -11.16 -18.08 0.82
C ILE A 378 -11.53 -19.28 1.70
N GLN A 379 -11.94 -20.37 1.06
CA GLN A 379 -12.28 -21.64 1.68
C GLN A 379 -11.49 -22.77 1.02
N MET A 380 -11.01 -23.70 1.83
CA MET A 380 -10.51 -24.99 1.37
C MET A 380 -11.53 -26.07 1.79
N ALA A 381 -11.76 -27.04 0.92
CA ALA A 381 -12.61 -28.19 1.18
C ALA A 381 -11.97 -29.49 0.68
N PHE A 382 -12.11 -30.57 1.45
CA PHE A 382 -11.53 -31.88 1.14
C PHE A 382 -12.47 -33.02 1.56
N PRO A 383 -12.49 -34.16 0.83
CA PRO A 383 -13.41 -35.26 1.13
C PRO A 383 -13.15 -35.88 2.51
N ARG A 384 -14.21 -36.05 3.30
CA ARG A 384 -14.14 -36.70 4.62
C ARG A 384 -13.44 -38.07 4.57
N LEU A 385 -13.64 -38.83 3.49
CA LEU A 385 -13.08 -40.19 3.34
C LEU A 385 -11.53 -40.21 3.21
N LEU A 386 -10.90 -39.05 3.00
CA LEU A 386 -9.44 -38.92 3.05
C LEU A 386 -8.93 -38.67 4.48
N ALA A 387 -9.74 -38.04 5.35
CA ALA A 387 -9.39 -37.76 6.74
C ALA A 387 -9.38 -39.06 7.54
N ARG A 388 -8.19 -39.64 7.72
CA ARG A 388 -7.99 -41.00 8.28
C ARG A 388 -7.28 -40.99 9.63
N ASN A 389 -6.89 -39.81 10.13
CA ASN A 389 -6.25 -39.70 11.43
C ASN A 389 -7.08 -40.27 12.57
N LYS A 390 -6.45 -41.02 13.48
CA LYS A 390 -7.09 -41.55 14.69
C LYS A 390 -6.94 -40.66 15.92
N PHE A 391 -6.01 -39.71 15.88
CA PHE A 391 -5.65 -38.83 17.00
C PHE A 391 -6.15 -37.40 16.81
N TYR A 392 -6.45 -37.00 15.56
CA TYR A 392 -7.00 -35.70 15.22
C TYR A 392 -8.42 -35.85 14.65
N SER A 393 -9.43 -35.44 15.43
CA SER A 393 -10.83 -35.48 15.01
C SER A 393 -11.28 -34.13 14.44
N TYR A 394 -11.41 -34.10 13.12
CA TYR A 394 -11.98 -32.99 12.35
C TYR A 394 -13.41 -32.65 12.79
N ASP A 395 -14.17 -33.64 13.26
CA ASP A 395 -15.53 -33.47 13.78
C ASP A 395 -15.59 -32.67 15.10
N THR A 396 -14.51 -32.65 15.88
CA THR A 396 -14.41 -31.88 17.13
C THR A 396 -13.66 -30.56 16.98
N GLN A 397 -12.94 -30.37 15.87
CA GLN A 397 -12.22 -29.13 15.59
C GLN A 397 -13.17 -28.10 14.98
N LYS A 398 -13.48 -27.05 15.74
CA LYS A 398 -14.42 -25.99 15.37
C LYS A 398 -14.07 -25.20 14.10
N LEU A 399 -12.80 -25.20 13.67
CA LEU A 399 -12.40 -24.61 12.39
C LEU A 399 -12.91 -25.37 11.16
N PHE A 400 -13.27 -26.65 11.33
CA PHE A 400 -13.85 -27.44 10.25
C PHE A 400 -15.39 -27.43 10.32
N ASN A 401 -16.01 -27.21 9.16
CA ASN A 401 -17.43 -27.38 8.96
C ASN A 401 -17.69 -28.57 8.01
N ARG A 402 -18.92 -29.08 8.01
CA ARG A 402 -19.37 -30.14 7.12
C ARG A 402 -20.28 -29.60 6.03
N GLU A 403 -20.00 -29.96 4.78
CA GLU A 403 -20.85 -29.55 3.66
C GLU A 403 -20.79 -30.56 2.50
N THR A 404 -21.92 -30.74 1.81
CA THR A 404 -22.00 -31.60 0.63
C THR A 404 -21.69 -30.80 -0.63
N ILE A 405 -20.43 -30.82 -1.08
CA ILE A 405 -20.00 -30.15 -2.31
C ILE A 405 -19.99 -31.17 -3.45
N ASN A 406 -20.72 -30.91 -4.53
CA ASN A 406 -20.81 -31.78 -5.70
C ASN A 406 -21.11 -33.26 -5.36
N ASN A 407 -22.07 -33.47 -4.45
CA ASN A 407 -22.50 -34.77 -3.92
C ASN A 407 -21.44 -35.54 -3.09
N VAL A 408 -20.38 -34.88 -2.62
CA VAL A 408 -19.36 -35.46 -1.73
C VAL A 408 -19.45 -34.81 -0.33
N ASP A 409 -19.42 -35.61 0.74
CA ASP A 409 -19.28 -35.13 2.13
C ASP A 409 -17.86 -34.58 2.35
N MET A 410 -17.74 -33.25 2.44
CA MET A 410 -16.47 -32.54 2.61
C MET A 410 -16.36 -31.97 4.02
N TYR A 411 -15.13 -31.92 4.54
CA TYR A 411 -14.76 -30.92 5.54
C TYR A 411 -14.39 -29.62 4.82
N THR A 412 -14.78 -28.48 5.39
CA THR A 412 -14.45 -27.13 4.88
C THR A 412 -13.80 -26.29 5.97
N ILE A 413 -12.82 -25.46 5.60
CA ILE A 413 -12.14 -24.49 6.48
C ILE A 413 -12.11 -23.12 5.78
N THR A 414 -12.45 -22.05 6.49
CA THR A 414 -12.73 -20.74 5.89
C THR A 414 -11.96 -19.62 6.58
N ALA A 415 -11.34 -18.74 5.78
CA ALA A 415 -10.82 -17.45 6.21
C ALA A 415 -11.59 -16.33 5.54
N TYR A 416 -12.03 -15.33 6.29
CA TYR A 416 -12.62 -14.09 5.78
C TYR A 416 -11.61 -12.95 5.85
N PHE A 417 -11.60 -12.12 4.80
CA PHE A 417 -10.71 -10.95 4.65
C PHE A 417 -11.39 -9.64 5.06
N ILE A 418 -12.70 -9.69 5.32
CA ILE A 418 -13.48 -8.62 5.92
C ILE A 418 -14.39 -9.24 6.99
N GLU A 419 -14.90 -8.40 7.88
CA GLU A 419 -15.83 -8.81 8.93
C GLU A 419 -17.06 -9.55 8.33
N PRO A 420 -17.38 -10.79 8.76
CA PRO A 420 -18.44 -11.60 8.16
C PRO A 420 -19.81 -10.91 8.09
N ALA A 421 -20.13 -10.07 9.07
CA ALA A 421 -21.37 -9.27 9.11
C ALA A 421 -21.53 -8.31 7.91
N LYS A 422 -20.44 -7.89 7.26
CA LYS A 422 -20.47 -6.95 6.13
C LYS A 422 -20.65 -7.63 4.77
N ILE A 423 -20.29 -8.91 4.63
CA ILE A 423 -20.18 -9.62 3.35
C ILE A 423 -21.51 -9.64 2.58
N CYS A 424 -22.61 -9.99 3.25
CA CYS A 424 -23.93 -10.14 2.62
C CYS A 424 -24.89 -8.98 2.88
N THR A 425 -24.47 -7.94 3.60
CA THR A 425 -25.30 -6.79 4.00
C THR A 425 -24.95 -5.53 3.24
N VAL A 426 -23.67 -5.13 3.25
CA VAL A 426 -23.15 -3.94 2.56
C VAL A 426 -22.20 -4.29 1.42
N GLY A 427 -21.24 -5.18 1.65
CA GLY A 427 -20.13 -5.49 0.73
C GLY A 427 -19.21 -4.30 0.48
N ARG A 428 -18.30 -4.43 -0.50
CA ARG A 428 -17.31 -3.42 -0.88
C ARG A 428 -17.36 -3.09 -2.37
N THR A 429 -17.43 -1.81 -2.69
CA THR A 429 -17.31 -1.32 -4.08
C THR A 429 -15.89 -1.54 -4.62
N LEU A 430 -15.72 -1.48 -5.94
CA LEU A 430 -14.38 -1.51 -6.57
C LEU A 430 -13.45 -0.43 -6.03
N SER A 431 -13.97 0.79 -5.82
CA SER A 431 -13.21 1.88 -5.18
C SER A 431 -12.77 1.51 -3.76
N ARG A 432 -13.60 0.82 -2.96
CA ARG A 432 -13.15 0.28 -1.66
C ARG A 432 -12.12 -0.83 -1.81
N LEU A 433 -12.22 -1.72 -2.80
CA LEU A 433 -11.19 -2.73 -3.08
C LEU A 433 -9.84 -2.09 -3.46
N GLU A 434 -9.86 -0.95 -4.14
CA GLU A 434 -8.66 -0.18 -4.51
C GLU A 434 -8.02 0.53 -3.30
N HIS A 435 -8.82 1.06 -2.36
CA HIS A 435 -8.31 1.78 -1.17
C HIS A 435 -8.02 0.86 0.04
N GLU A 436 -8.82 -0.19 0.25
CA GLU A 436 -8.71 -1.13 1.37
C GLU A 436 -7.93 -2.40 1.01
N GLY A 437 -7.61 -2.63 -0.27
CA GLY A 437 -7.00 -3.86 -0.76
C GLY A 437 -7.91 -5.10 -0.65
N THR A 438 -7.31 -6.29 -0.71
CA THR A 438 -7.99 -7.59 -0.64
C THR A 438 -8.82 -7.75 0.64
N GLY A 439 -8.52 -7.02 1.72
CA GLY A 439 -9.27 -7.10 2.97
C GLY A 439 -8.82 -6.12 4.05
N THR A 440 -9.67 -5.94 5.05
CA THR A 440 -9.47 -5.04 6.20
C THR A 440 -9.11 -5.79 7.49
N GLY A 441 -9.02 -7.12 7.47
CA GLY A 441 -8.75 -7.97 8.61
C GLY A 441 -8.68 -9.44 8.20
N LEU A 442 -8.34 -10.35 9.13
CA LEU A 442 -8.36 -11.79 8.88
C LEU A 442 -9.11 -12.50 9.99
N PHE A 443 -10.14 -13.26 9.62
CA PHE A 443 -11.02 -13.96 10.54
C PHE A 443 -11.09 -15.44 10.15
N PHE A 444 -10.56 -16.32 11.01
CA PHE A 444 -10.74 -17.76 10.84
C PHE A 444 -12.09 -18.16 11.41
N GLN A 445 -12.92 -18.80 10.60
CA GLN A 445 -14.23 -19.29 11.05
C GLN A 445 -14.04 -20.38 12.12
N ASN A 446 -14.72 -20.25 13.26
CA ASN A 446 -14.51 -21.09 14.45
C ASN A 446 -15.81 -21.74 14.97
N GLY A 447 -16.69 -22.13 14.03
CA GLY A 447 -17.98 -22.73 14.30
C GLY A 447 -18.85 -22.73 13.05
N THR A 448 -20.14 -23.02 13.22
CA THR A 448 -21.14 -23.00 12.13
C THR A 448 -21.69 -21.61 11.86
N ASN A 449 -21.57 -20.66 12.79
CA ASN A 449 -22.08 -19.30 12.65
C ASN A 449 -20.93 -18.27 12.59
N PRO A 450 -20.38 -17.94 11.40
CA PRO A 450 -19.24 -17.00 11.30
C PRO A 450 -19.55 -15.57 11.78
N LEU A 451 -20.81 -15.19 12.00
CA LEU A 451 -21.20 -13.90 12.60
C LEU A 451 -20.94 -13.83 14.11
N GLN A 452 -20.80 -14.97 14.78
CA GLN A 452 -20.57 -15.08 16.23
C GLN A 452 -19.26 -15.82 16.54
N ASP A 453 -18.95 -16.85 15.74
CA ASP A 453 -17.85 -17.77 15.94
C ASP A 453 -16.72 -17.53 14.91
N SER A 454 -15.88 -16.53 15.18
CA SER A 454 -14.66 -16.26 14.43
C SER A 454 -13.47 -15.98 15.35
N ILE A 455 -12.28 -16.42 14.96
CA ILE A 455 -11.00 -16.03 15.58
C ILE A 455 -10.38 -14.95 14.71
N GLU A 456 -10.32 -13.73 15.23
CA GLU A 456 -9.59 -12.63 14.61
C GLU A 456 -8.08 -12.83 14.75
N VAL A 457 -7.36 -12.54 13.67
CA VAL A 457 -5.91 -12.40 13.67
C VAL A 457 -5.58 -10.90 13.75
N PRO A 458 -4.81 -10.45 14.76
CA PRO A 458 -4.38 -9.06 14.84
C PRO A 458 -3.72 -8.60 13.54
N PHE A 459 -4.04 -7.39 13.09
CA PHE A 459 -3.45 -6.88 11.86
C PHE A 459 -1.98 -6.46 12.05
N TRP A 460 -1.59 -6.12 13.28
CA TRP A 460 -0.25 -5.66 13.66
C TRP A 460 0.41 -6.63 14.64
N GLU A 461 1.70 -6.90 14.43
CA GLU A 461 2.48 -7.84 15.26
C GLU A 461 2.56 -7.37 16.72
N ASN A 462 2.58 -6.05 16.94
CA ASN A 462 2.58 -5.43 18.27
C ASN A 462 1.27 -5.67 19.06
N ASP A 463 0.15 -5.91 18.38
CA ASP A 463 -1.15 -6.16 19.02
C ASP A 463 -1.28 -7.63 19.51
N ILE A 464 -0.39 -8.54 19.05
CA ILE A 464 -0.42 -9.98 19.35
C ILE A 464 -0.31 -10.28 20.85
N GLY A 465 0.50 -9.52 21.60
CA GLY A 465 0.79 -9.78 23.01
C GLY A 465 -0.42 -9.75 23.97
N ARG A 466 -1.60 -9.37 23.48
CA ARG A 466 -2.89 -9.39 24.21
C ARG A 466 -3.80 -10.54 23.78
N THR A 467 -3.32 -11.45 22.95
CA THR A 467 -4.10 -12.54 22.33
C THR A 467 -3.49 -13.90 22.64
N LYS A 468 -4.13 -14.98 22.18
CA LYS A 468 -3.56 -16.33 22.22
C LYS A 468 -2.60 -16.64 21.07
N TRP A 469 -2.36 -15.71 20.13
CA TRP A 469 -1.38 -15.93 19.07
C TRP A 469 0.04 -15.93 19.65
N THR A 470 0.77 -17.02 19.42
CA THR A 470 2.11 -17.27 19.97
C THR A 470 3.14 -17.31 18.84
N ARG A 471 4.30 -16.68 19.05
CA ARG A 471 5.34 -16.54 18.02
C ARG A 471 6.05 -17.87 17.80
N GLY A 472 5.96 -18.39 16.59
CA GLY A 472 6.74 -19.52 16.10
C GLY A 472 8.15 -19.08 15.69
N ALA A 473 8.65 -19.67 14.61
CA ALA A 473 9.88 -19.24 13.96
C ALA A 473 9.60 -18.42 12.69
N CYS A 474 10.65 -17.80 12.13
CA CYS A 474 10.55 -16.99 10.93
C CYS A 474 11.38 -17.58 9.79
N PHE A 475 10.82 -17.53 8.57
CA PHE A 475 11.43 -18.08 7.37
C PHE A 475 11.37 -17.08 6.24
N LYS A 476 12.49 -16.90 5.52
CA LYS A 476 12.52 -16.12 4.28
C LYS A 476 11.50 -16.70 3.28
N THR A 477 10.85 -15.85 2.50
CA THR A 477 9.73 -16.17 1.58
C THR A 477 8.41 -16.60 2.25
N MET A 478 8.33 -16.57 3.58
CA MET A 478 7.10 -16.85 4.35
C MET A 478 6.78 -15.76 5.39
N GLY A 479 7.78 -15.29 6.14
CA GLY A 479 7.65 -14.36 7.26
C GLY A 479 7.64 -15.05 8.63
N ASN A 480 7.30 -14.26 9.66
CA ASN A 480 7.19 -14.70 11.05
C ASN A 480 5.90 -15.51 11.24
N HIS A 481 6.02 -16.80 11.56
CA HIS A 481 4.87 -17.66 11.83
C HIS A 481 4.28 -17.39 13.22
N TYR A 482 2.96 -17.36 13.29
CA TYR A 482 2.21 -17.28 14.54
C TYR A 482 1.16 -18.38 14.62
N TRP A 483 1.12 -19.04 15.77
CA TRP A 483 0.34 -20.22 16.05
C TRP A 483 -0.65 -19.93 17.18
N TYR A 484 -1.91 -20.34 17.03
CA TYR A 484 -2.91 -20.07 18.05
C TYR A 484 -2.74 -21.01 19.25
N ASP A 485 -2.52 -20.43 20.43
CA ASP A 485 -2.47 -21.12 21.72
C ASP A 485 -1.42 -22.25 21.76
N ASN A 486 -0.24 -22.03 21.16
CA ASN A 486 0.80 -23.05 21.01
C ASN A 486 1.79 -23.04 22.19
N HIS A 487 1.96 -24.21 22.81
CA HIS A 487 2.86 -24.40 23.96
C HIS A 487 3.30 -25.87 24.07
N LEU A 488 4.41 -26.13 24.79
CA LEU A 488 5.10 -27.43 24.84
C LEU A 488 4.20 -28.62 25.20
N ASN A 489 3.23 -28.42 26.10
CA ASN A 489 2.30 -29.45 26.58
C ASN A 489 0.92 -29.36 25.89
N LYS A 490 0.81 -28.81 24.68
CA LYS A 490 -0.47 -28.71 23.96
C LYS A 490 -0.97 -30.11 23.58
N ASN A 491 -2.26 -30.34 23.73
CA ASN A 491 -2.92 -31.51 23.17
C ASN A 491 -3.01 -31.35 21.63
N CYS A 492 -2.36 -32.24 20.87
CA CYS A 492 -2.32 -32.13 19.41
C CYS A 492 -3.69 -32.36 18.75
N SER A 493 -4.65 -33.02 19.41
CA SER A 493 -6.03 -33.13 18.91
C SER A 493 -6.76 -31.78 18.90
N GLU A 494 -6.26 -30.78 19.65
CA GLU A 494 -6.77 -29.41 19.75
C GLU A 494 -5.88 -28.42 18.98
N PHE A 495 -4.91 -28.90 18.20
CA PHE A 495 -4.06 -28.04 17.39
C PHE A 495 -4.90 -27.34 16.32
N LEU A 496 -4.80 -26.01 16.26
CA LEU A 496 -5.63 -25.19 15.39
C LEU A 496 -5.03 -25.16 13.97
N PRO A 497 -5.76 -25.58 12.93
CA PRO A 497 -5.19 -25.87 11.59
C PRO A 497 -4.90 -24.62 10.74
N GLY A 498 -4.64 -23.47 11.37
CA GLY A 498 -4.45 -22.17 10.73
C GLY A 498 -3.38 -21.35 11.43
N PHE A 499 -2.51 -20.72 10.63
CA PHE A 499 -1.41 -19.90 11.11
C PHE A 499 -1.36 -18.55 10.41
N ALA A 500 -0.87 -17.54 11.14
CA ALA A 500 -0.70 -16.18 10.63
C ALA A 500 0.77 -15.90 10.29
N LEU A 501 1.02 -15.04 9.30
CA LEU A 501 2.36 -14.68 8.85
C LEU A 501 2.54 -13.17 8.83
N TYR A 502 3.54 -12.70 9.60
CA TYR A 502 3.87 -11.29 9.73
C TYR A 502 5.21 -10.97 9.08
N ASN A 503 5.25 -9.86 8.36
CA ASN A 503 6.46 -9.33 7.75
C ASN A 503 6.56 -7.86 8.17
N LYS A 504 7.71 -7.48 8.74
CA LYS A 504 8.00 -6.11 9.18
C LYS A 504 6.93 -5.50 10.11
N GLY A 505 6.38 -6.30 11.03
CA GLY A 505 5.41 -5.85 12.03
C GLY A 505 3.93 -5.95 11.64
N GLN A 506 3.59 -6.53 10.48
CA GLN A 506 2.20 -6.57 9.98
C GLN A 506 1.83 -7.88 9.29
N LEU A 507 0.59 -8.30 9.49
CA LEU A 507 -0.04 -9.43 8.83
C LEU A 507 0.00 -9.28 7.30
N SER A 508 0.70 -10.21 6.66
CA SER A 508 1.03 -10.20 5.22
C SER A 508 0.54 -11.46 4.49
N ALA A 509 0.37 -12.54 5.23
CA ALA A 509 -0.13 -13.81 4.73
C ALA A 509 -0.71 -14.64 5.88
N PHE A 510 -1.26 -15.78 5.52
CA PHE A 510 -1.65 -16.84 6.46
C PHE A 510 -1.53 -18.19 5.75
N GLY A 511 -1.78 -19.29 6.45
CA GLY A 511 -1.91 -20.57 5.80
C GLY A 511 -2.68 -21.59 6.61
N TRP A 512 -3.02 -22.68 5.93
CA TRP A 512 -3.57 -23.88 6.53
C TRP A 512 -2.46 -24.87 6.85
N ILE A 513 -2.57 -25.54 7.99
CA ILE A 513 -1.81 -26.75 8.30
C ILE A 513 -2.81 -27.82 8.70
N ILE A 514 -3.03 -28.77 7.80
CA ILE A 514 -4.00 -29.83 8.00
C ILE A 514 -3.24 -31.11 8.28
N VAL A 515 -3.67 -31.82 9.31
CA VAL A 515 -3.23 -33.19 9.59
C VAL A 515 -3.56 -34.06 8.37
N ASP A 516 -2.85 -35.17 8.19
CA ASP A 516 -2.92 -36.06 7.03
C ASP A 516 -2.40 -35.45 5.71
N LYS A 517 -2.01 -36.32 4.78
CA LYS A 517 -1.51 -35.96 3.45
C LYS A 517 -2.62 -36.03 2.40
N PHE A 518 -3.02 -34.88 1.85
CA PHE A 518 -4.14 -34.73 0.91
C PHE A 518 -3.67 -34.33 -0.50
N ASP A 519 -3.45 -35.33 -1.36
CA ASP A 519 -3.00 -35.12 -2.74
C ASP A 519 -4.18 -35.06 -3.73
N PHE A 520 -4.98 -33.99 -3.65
CA PHE A 520 -6.13 -33.75 -4.55
C PHE A 520 -6.06 -32.43 -5.32
N SER A 521 -5.08 -31.57 -5.03
CA SER A 521 -4.91 -30.26 -5.67
C SER A 521 -3.44 -29.87 -5.77
N PRO A 522 -2.99 -29.31 -6.92
CA PRO A 522 -1.62 -28.81 -7.08
C PRO A 522 -1.34 -27.57 -6.22
N ARG A 523 -2.33 -27.03 -5.49
CA ARG A 523 -2.17 -25.92 -4.53
C ARG A 523 -1.69 -26.38 -3.16
N ILE A 524 -1.78 -27.67 -2.86
CA ILE A 524 -1.36 -28.24 -1.57
C ILE A 524 0.15 -28.49 -1.59
N GLU A 525 0.76 -28.19 -0.45
CA GLU A 525 2.18 -28.33 -0.17
C GLU A 525 2.40 -29.49 0.81
N PHE A 526 3.51 -30.21 0.65
CA PHE A 526 3.87 -31.35 1.50
C PHE A 526 5.24 -31.11 2.17
N PRO A 527 5.34 -30.18 3.14
CA PRO A 527 6.58 -29.90 3.85
C PRO A 527 7.06 -31.14 4.63
N PRO A 528 8.37 -31.45 4.62
CA PRO A 528 8.91 -32.55 5.40
C PRO A 528 8.77 -32.29 6.90
N LYS A 529 8.76 -33.37 7.70
CA LYS A 529 8.67 -33.33 9.16
C LYS A 529 9.60 -32.30 9.81
N THR A 530 10.84 -32.22 9.35
CA THR A 530 11.85 -31.28 9.86
C THR A 530 11.45 -29.83 9.67
N ALA A 531 10.82 -29.47 8.55
CA ALA A 531 10.30 -28.13 8.29
C ALA A 531 9.08 -27.82 9.17
N ILE A 532 8.12 -28.76 9.25
CA ILE A 532 6.93 -28.62 10.12
C ILE A 532 7.33 -28.34 11.57
N LEU A 533 8.26 -29.12 12.13
CA LEU A 533 8.71 -28.94 13.50
C LEU A 533 9.53 -27.65 13.65
N SER A 534 10.23 -27.18 12.62
CA SER A 534 10.99 -25.91 12.69
C SER A 534 10.11 -24.66 12.67
N PHE A 535 8.88 -24.71 12.14
CA PHE A 535 7.96 -23.56 12.15
C PHE A 535 7.40 -23.24 13.55
N LEU A 536 7.39 -24.24 14.45
CA LEU A 536 6.77 -24.18 15.77
C LEU A 536 7.77 -23.77 16.85
N ASN A 537 7.39 -22.82 17.70
CA ASN A 537 8.17 -22.43 18.88
C ASN A 537 7.24 -22.14 20.07
N PRO A 538 7.34 -22.87 21.20
CA PRO A 538 7.99 -24.17 21.32
C PRO A 538 7.29 -25.23 20.47
N VAL A 539 7.97 -26.32 20.14
CA VAL A 539 7.36 -27.49 19.47
C VAL A 539 6.55 -28.30 20.50
N PRO A 540 5.23 -28.52 20.35
CA PRO A 540 4.48 -29.39 21.25
C PRO A 540 4.96 -30.84 21.16
N LYS A 541 5.10 -31.51 22.30
CA LYS A 541 5.69 -32.86 22.42
C LYS A 541 5.07 -33.91 21.48
N CYS A 542 3.76 -33.82 21.24
CA CYS A 542 3.03 -34.76 20.39
C CYS A 542 3.17 -34.50 18.88
N MET A 543 3.62 -33.33 18.42
CA MET A 543 3.60 -32.98 16.98
C MET A 543 4.50 -33.89 16.13
N SER A 544 5.61 -34.38 16.69
CA SER A 544 6.49 -35.32 16.01
C SER A 544 5.79 -36.66 15.71
N GLN A 545 5.05 -37.21 16.69
CA GLN A 545 4.30 -38.45 16.51
C GLN A 545 3.06 -38.24 15.63
N GLN A 546 2.36 -37.13 15.84
CA GLN A 546 1.17 -36.75 15.07
C GLN A 546 1.45 -36.65 13.56
N TYR A 547 2.64 -36.17 13.17
CA TYR A 547 3.07 -36.15 11.76
C TYR A 547 3.25 -37.56 11.20
N ASP A 548 3.90 -38.46 11.94
CA ASP A 548 4.18 -39.82 11.47
C ASP A 548 2.89 -40.64 11.34
N ASP A 549 2.01 -40.58 12.36
CA ASP A 549 0.72 -41.28 12.39
C ASP A 549 -0.25 -40.80 11.30
N ALA A 550 -0.07 -39.56 10.83
CA ALA A 550 -0.83 -38.97 9.74
C ALA A 550 -0.28 -39.29 8.33
N GLY A 551 0.93 -39.86 8.24
CA GLY A 551 1.65 -39.99 6.96
C GLY A 551 2.13 -38.64 6.39
N GLY A 552 2.28 -37.63 7.24
CA GLY A 552 2.59 -36.24 6.89
C GLY A 552 1.40 -35.29 7.02
N PHE A 553 1.67 -34.00 6.79
CA PHE A 553 0.69 -32.92 6.83
C PHE A 553 0.56 -32.24 5.46
N SER A 554 -0.57 -31.58 5.26
CA SER A 554 -0.90 -30.79 4.07
C SER A 554 -0.91 -29.30 4.45
N THR A 555 -0.10 -28.49 3.78
CA THR A 555 -0.14 -27.02 3.97
C THR A 555 -0.63 -26.30 2.72
N MET A 556 -1.18 -25.10 2.90
CA MET A 556 -1.42 -24.18 1.79
C MET A 556 -1.29 -22.74 2.31
N HIS A 557 -0.31 -22.03 1.79
CA HIS A 557 -0.13 -20.62 2.09
C HIS A 557 -1.07 -19.74 1.23
N THR A 558 -1.53 -18.63 1.81
CA THR A 558 -2.29 -17.57 1.13
C THR A 558 -1.66 -16.22 1.45
N TYR A 559 -1.23 -15.51 0.42
CA TYR A 559 -0.49 -14.25 0.50
C TYR A 559 -1.31 -13.07 -0.02
N PHE A 560 -1.17 -11.93 0.64
CA PHE A 560 -1.79 -10.68 0.21
C PHE A 560 -0.79 -9.74 -0.51
N ASN A 561 0.50 -9.90 -0.22
CA ASN A 561 1.58 -9.04 -0.71
C ASN A 561 1.86 -9.22 -2.21
N THR A 562 2.10 -8.12 -2.90
CA THR A 562 2.50 -8.09 -4.32
C THR A 562 3.70 -8.99 -4.62
N ASP A 563 4.66 -9.05 -3.70
CA ASP A 563 5.88 -9.85 -3.80
C ASP A 563 6.05 -10.76 -2.56
N PRO A 564 5.46 -11.96 -2.57
CA PRO A 564 5.51 -12.89 -1.44
C PRO A 564 6.86 -13.60 -1.30
N ALA A 565 7.73 -13.56 -2.32
CA ALA A 565 9.08 -14.11 -2.23
C ALA A 565 10.02 -13.18 -1.44
N ASN A 566 9.71 -11.89 -1.35
CA ASN A 566 10.43 -10.90 -0.54
C ASN A 566 9.87 -10.72 0.88
N LEU A 567 9.26 -11.77 1.46
CA LEU A 567 8.92 -11.81 2.89
C LEU A 567 10.15 -12.15 3.72
N GLU A 568 10.39 -11.35 4.75
CA GLU A 568 11.63 -11.31 5.53
C GLU A 568 11.38 -11.56 7.02
N CYS A 569 12.50 -11.75 7.72
CA CYS A 569 12.64 -11.80 9.17
C CYS A 569 13.44 -10.57 9.61
#